data_AF-A0A7Z9TCK1-F1
#
_entry.id   AF-A0A7Z9TCK1-F1
#
_cell.length_a   1.000
_cell.length_b   1.000
_cell.length_c   1.000
_cell.angle_alpha   90.00
_cell.angle_beta   90.00
_cell.angle_gamma   90.00
#
_symmetry.space_group_name_H-M   'P 1'
#
loop_
_entity.id
_entity.type
_entity.pdbx_description
1 polymer ?
#
loop_
_entity_poly.entity_id
_entity_poly.type
_entity_poly.pdbx_seq_one_letter_code
_entity_poly.pdbx_strand_id
1 'polypeptide(L)'
;MTDQSPKSAYELAMEKLKAQDEVSGSVATDLGSEQIEAISAARQDYEAKLAECKILHQSKMASTFDPAAREELEARYRRDLSHFEADREKKIDRIRQGDG
;
A
#
# COMPACT_ATOMS: atom_id res chain seq x y z
N MET A 1 40.92 5.75 33.35
CA MET A 1 40.57 4.31 33.46
C MET A 1 39.16 4.20 32.93
N THR A 2 38.99 3.73 31.69
CA THR A 2 37.68 3.62 31.03
C THR A 2 36.98 2.37 31.54
N ASP A 3 36.02 2.54 32.43
CA ASP A 3 35.05 1.52 32.82
C ASP A 3 34.16 1.23 31.59
N GLN A 4 34.60 0.29 30.76
CA GLN A 4 33.72 -0.36 29.80
C GLN A 4 33.66 -1.84 30.19
N SER A 5 32.71 -2.15 31.08
CA SER A 5 32.33 -3.53 31.35
C SER A 5 32.08 -4.27 30.03
N PRO A 6 32.58 -5.51 29.88
CA PRO A 6 32.38 -6.26 28.64
C PRO A 6 30.88 -6.49 28.42
N LYS A 7 30.43 -6.20 27.19
CA LYS A 7 29.04 -6.39 26.78
C LYS A 7 28.59 -7.83 27.03
N SER A 8 27.37 -8.00 27.51
CA SER A 8 26.76 -9.32 27.71
C SER A 8 26.56 -10.05 26.38
N ALA A 9 26.53 -11.38 26.41
CA ALA A 9 26.22 -12.22 25.23
C ALA A 9 24.87 -11.83 24.60
N TYR A 10 23.92 -11.39 25.41
CA TYR A 10 22.62 -10.87 24.96
C TYR A 10 22.76 -9.56 24.17
N GLU A 11 23.59 -8.63 24.63
CA GLU A 11 23.81 -7.33 23.98
C GLU A 11 24.51 -7.50 22.64
N LEU A 12 25.49 -8.40 22.56
CA LEU A 12 26.17 -8.76 21.31
C LEU A 12 25.23 -9.44 20.31
N ALA A 13 24.27 -10.24 20.78
CA ALA A 13 23.26 -10.85 19.92
C ALA A 13 22.31 -9.79 19.33
N MET A 14 21.87 -8.84 20.16
CA MET A 14 21.01 -7.73 19.71
C MET A 14 21.73 -6.77 18.75
N GLU A 15 23.02 -6.48 18.96
CA GLU A 15 23.82 -5.69 18.00
C GLU A 15 23.98 -6.41 16.65
N LYS A 16 24.22 -7.72 16.66
CA LYS A 16 24.30 -8.51 15.41
C LYS A 16 22.97 -8.57 14.68
N LEU A 17 21.86 -8.62 15.41
CA LEU A 17 20.52 -8.59 14.84
C LEU A 17 20.25 -7.23 14.18
N LYS A 18 20.50 -6.13 14.90
CA LYS A 18 20.37 -4.76 14.34
C LYS A 18 21.25 -4.53 13.12
N ALA A 19 22.52 -4.98 13.17
CA ALA A 19 23.41 -4.89 12.03
C ALA A 19 22.93 -5.74 10.84
N GLN A 20 22.31 -6.90 11.09
CA GLN A 20 21.69 -7.70 10.03
C GLN A 20 20.46 -7.02 9.45
N ASP A 21 19.63 -6.38 10.25
CA ASP A 21 18.45 -5.62 9.78
C ASP A 21 18.88 -4.40 8.95
N GLU A 22 19.95 -3.70 9.35
CA GLU A 22 20.58 -2.61 8.60
C GLU A 22 21.19 -3.09 7.26
N VAL A 23 21.89 -4.23 7.27
CA VAL A 23 22.50 -4.83 6.08
C VAL A 23 21.45 -5.41 5.11
N SER A 24 20.37 -5.96 5.64
CA SER A 24 19.27 -6.54 4.86
C SER A 24 18.30 -5.48 4.33
N GLY A 25 18.49 -4.21 4.72
CA GLY A 25 17.56 -3.11 4.41
C GLY A 25 16.19 -3.26 5.05
N SER A 26 16.04 -4.18 6.01
CA SER A 26 14.80 -4.50 6.73
C SER A 26 14.71 -3.76 8.06
N VAL A 27 15.20 -2.53 8.12
CA VAL A 27 14.83 -1.65 9.22
C VAL A 27 13.34 -1.36 9.02
N ALA A 28 12.48 -2.01 9.80
CA ALA A 28 11.11 -1.58 9.94
C ALA A 28 11.15 -0.16 10.53
N THR A 29 11.24 0.85 9.66
CA THR A 29 11.02 2.23 10.06
C THR A 29 9.57 2.29 10.51
N ASP A 30 9.38 2.45 11.82
CA ASP A 30 8.07 2.73 12.39
C ASP A 30 7.45 3.89 11.60
N LEU A 31 6.27 3.66 11.01
CA LEU A 31 5.59 4.67 10.21
C LEU A 31 5.26 5.86 11.12
N GLY A 32 5.66 7.06 10.69
CA GLY A 32 5.26 8.29 11.36
C GLY A 32 3.74 8.49 11.32
N SER A 33 3.19 9.24 12.27
CA SER A 33 1.74 9.54 12.31
C SER A 33 1.22 10.14 11.00
N GLU A 34 2.02 11.01 10.37
CA GLU A 34 1.71 11.62 9.07
C GLU A 34 1.66 10.59 7.95
N GLN A 35 2.57 9.62 7.92
CA GLN A 35 2.55 8.53 6.93
C GLN A 35 1.32 7.62 7.15
N ILE A 36 0.95 7.35 8.39
CA ILE A 36 -0.25 6.57 8.71
C ILE A 36 -1.51 7.29 8.22
N GLU A 37 -1.63 8.60 8.49
CA GLU A 37 -2.73 9.43 8.00
C GLU A 37 -2.79 9.47 6.47
N ALA A 38 -1.65 9.66 5.81
CA ALA A 38 -1.56 9.66 4.36
C ALA A 38 -1.95 8.31 3.74
N ILE A 39 -1.54 7.18 4.34
CA ILE A 39 -1.96 5.83 3.92
C ILE A 39 -3.47 5.66 4.10
N SER A 40 -4.04 6.14 5.20
CA SER A 40 -5.48 6.11 5.44
C SER A 40 -6.24 6.89 4.37
N ALA A 41 -5.79 8.11 4.06
CA ALA A 41 -6.37 8.95 3.01
C ALA A 41 -6.27 8.28 1.63
N ALA A 42 -5.12 7.68 1.30
CA ALA A 42 -4.95 6.93 0.04
C ALA A 42 -5.94 5.76 -0.09
N ARG A 43 -6.27 5.08 1.01
CA ARG A 43 -7.28 4.01 1.04
C ARG A 43 -8.69 4.56 0.85
N GLN A 44 -9.04 5.66 1.53
CA GLN A 44 -10.35 6.30 1.39
C GLN A 44 -10.58 6.82 -0.04
N ASP A 45 -9.57 7.43 -0.66
CA ASP A 45 -9.61 7.87 -2.06
C ASP A 45 -9.92 6.70 -3.00
N TYR A 46 -9.27 5.55 -2.78
CA TYR A 46 -9.49 4.34 -3.56
C TYR A 46 -10.91 3.80 -3.37
N GLU A 47 -11.41 3.74 -2.13
CA GLU A 47 -12.76 3.30 -1.83
C GLU A 47 -13.83 4.19 -2.49
N ALA A 48 -13.62 5.51 -2.49
CA ALA A 48 -14.50 6.45 -3.15
C ALA A 48 -14.54 6.22 -4.67
N LYS A 49 -13.38 6.08 -5.32
CA LYS A 49 -13.28 5.78 -6.76
C LYS A 49 -13.93 4.45 -7.11
N LEU A 50 -13.74 3.43 -6.27
CA LEU A 50 -14.34 2.12 -6.44
C LEU A 50 -15.88 2.20 -6.36
N ALA A 51 -16.40 2.93 -5.39
CA ALA A 51 -17.84 3.12 -5.22
C ALA A 51 -18.47 3.84 -6.42
N GLU A 52 -17.84 4.94 -6.87
CA GLU A 52 -18.27 5.67 -8.06
C GLU A 52 -18.27 4.77 -9.31
N CYS A 53 -17.15 4.07 -9.55
CA CYS A 53 -17.01 3.16 -10.68
C CYS A 53 -18.07 2.06 -10.68
N LYS A 54 -18.36 1.48 -9.50
CA LYS A 54 -19.42 0.47 -9.33
C LYS A 54 -20.79 1.02 -9.66
N ILE A 55 -21.14 2.23 -9.18
CA ILE A 55 -22.43 2.87 -9.48
C ILE A 55 -22.56 3.12 -10.98
N LEU A 56 -21.52 3.68 -11.62
CA LEU A 56 -21.51 3.95 -13.05
C LEU A 56 -21.62 2.67 -13.89
N HIS A 57 -20.90 1.61 -13.49
CA HIS A 57 -20.98 0.31 -14.15
C HIS A 57 -22.38 -0.30 -14.03
N GLN A 58 -22.98 -0.30 -12.83
CA GLN A 58 -24.33 -0.80 -12.61
C GLN A 58 -25.37 -0.03 -13.43
N SER A 59 -25.28 1.29 -13.46
CA SER A 59 -26.15 2.16 -14.24
C SER A 59 -26.05 1.87 -15.75
N LYS A 60 -24.82 1.75 -16.29
CA LYS A 60 -24.60 1.40 -17.70
C LYS A 60 -25.06 -0.03 -18.02
N MET A 61 -24.84 -0.98 -17.13
CA MET A 61 -25.29 -2.37 -17.33
C MET A 61 -26.82 -2.49 -17.30
N ALA A 62 -27.52 -1.65 -16.55
CA ALA A 62 -28.98 -1.65 -16.53
C ALA A 62 -29.60 -1.19 -17.87
N SER A 63 -28.90 -0.33 -18.61
CA SER A 63 -29.37 0.22 -19.89
C SER A 63 -28.77 -0.45 -21.14
N THR A 64 -27.85 -1.40 -20.98
CA THR A 64 -27.18 -2.10 -22.09
C THR A 64 -27.73 -3.50 -22.28
N PHE A 65 -28.39 -3.74 -23.42
CA PHE A 65 -29.02 -5.03 -23.75
C PHE A 65 -28.19 -5.89 -24.71
N ASP A 66 -27.35 -5.28 -25.54
CA ASP A 66 -26.49 -6.01 -26.47
C ASP A 66 -25.44 -6.84 -25.71
N PRO A 67 -25.38 -8.18 -25.90
CA PRO A 67 -24.43 -9.03 -25.19
C PRO A 67 -22.97 -8.65 -25.41
N ALA A 68 -22.59 -8.27 -26.63
CA ALA A 68 -21.20 -7.88 -26.93
C ALA A 68 -20.82 -6.58 -26.22
N ALA A 69 -21.71 -5.58 -26.24
CA ALA A 69 -21.52 -4.34 -25.49
C ALA A 69 -21.43 -4.57 -23.97
N ARG A 70 -22.20 -5.51 -23.42
CA ARG A 70 -22.12 -5.88 -21.99
C ARG A 70 -20.77 -6.51 -21.64
N GLU A 71 -20.27 -7.41 -22.47
CA GLU A 71 -18.97 -8.05 -22.26
C GLU A 71 -17.83 -7.02 -22.29
N GLU A 72 -17.87 -6.08 -23.23
CA GLU A 72 -16.90 -4.98 -23.28
C GLU A 72 -17.00 -4.06 -22.06
N LEU A 73 -18.22 -3.76 -21.57
CA LEU A 73 -18.42 -2.99 -20.35
C LEU A 73 -17.86 -3.70 -19.12
N GLU A 74 -18.03 -5.01 -19.00
CA GLU A 74 -17.42 -5.81 -17.94
C GLU A 74 -15.90 -5.84 -18.04
N ALA A 75 -15.35 -6.03 -19.25
CA ALA A 75 -13.91 -6.04 -19.47
C ALA A 75 -13.26 -4.70 -19.14
N ARG A 76 -13.94 -3.58 -19.41
CA ARG A 76 -13.52 -2.24 -18.97
C ARG A 76 -13.56 -2.13 -17.45
N TYR A 77 -14.69 -2.49 -16.84
CA TYR A 77 -14.84 -2.42 -15.39
C TYR A 77 -13.74 -3.22 -14.66
N ARG A 78 -13.43 -4.44 -15.10
CA ARG A 78 -12.33 -5.26 -14.53
C ARG A 78 -10.97 -4.58 -14.66
N ARG A 79 -10.69 -3.93 -15.79
CA ARG A 79 -9.44 -3.16 -15.99
C ARG A 79 -9.37 -1.94 -15.06
N ASP A 80 -10.47 -1.21 -14.91
CA ASP A 80 -10.54 -0.05 -14.02
C ASP A 80 -10.28 -0.46 -12.56
N LEU A 81 -10.87 -1.57 -12.10
CA LEU A 81 -10.61 -2.13 -10.77
C LEU A 81 -9.12 -2.45 -10.56
N SER A 82 -8.51 -3.15 -11.51
CA SER A 82 -7.08 -3.49 -11.45
C SER A 82 -6.19 -2.25 -11.45
N HIS A 83 -6.56 -1.22 -12.22
CA HIS A 83 -5.83 0.03 -12.27
C HIS A 83 -5.89 0.78 -10.94
N PHE A 84 -7.09 0.92 -10.36
CA PHE A 84 -7.26 1.59 -9.07
C PHE A 84 -6.50 0.88 -7.94
N GLU A 85 -6.48 -0.45 -7.97
CA GLU A 85 -5.72 -1.22 -6.99
C GLU A 85 -4.21 -0.99 -7.13
N ALA A 86 -3.69 -1.05 -8.36
CA ALA A 86 -2.28 -0.78 -8.62
C ALA A 86 -1.89 0.65 -8.24
N ASP A 87 -2.77 1.64 -8.49
CA ASP A 87 -2.53 3.03 -8.12
C ASP A 87 -2.54 3.24 -6.61
N ARG A 88 -3.47 2.60 -5.89
CA ARG A 88 -3.47 2.59 -4.42
C ARG A 88 -2.16 2.04 -3.88
N GLU A 89 -1.72 0.89 -4.38
CA GLU A 89 -0.51 0.25 -3.89
C GLU A 89 0.73 1.12 -4.17
N LYS A 90 0.85 1.65 -5.39
CA LYS A 90 1.92 2.60 -5.74
C LYS A 90 1.93 3.83 -4.83
N LYS A 91 0.76 4.38 -4.50
CA LYS A 91 0.66 5.54 -3.59
C LYS A 91 1.10 5.17 -2.18
N ILE A 92 0.64 4.03 -1.65
CA ILE A 92 1.03 3.54 -0.32
C ILE A 92 2.54 3.27 -0.26
N ASP A 93 3.12 2.64 -1.28
CA ASP A 93 4.55 2.35 -1.31
C ASP A 93 5.40 3.62 -1.36
N ARG A 94 4.97 4.64 -2.12
CA ARG A 94 5.62 5.96 -2.09
C ARG A 94 5.56 6.62 -0.71
N ILE A 95 4.41 6.55 -0.03
CA ILE A 95 4.26 7.09 1.33
C ILE A 95 5.20 6.35 2.30
N ARG A 96 5.29 5.01 2.19
CA ARG A 96 6.22 4.20 3.00
C ARG A 96 7.68 4.58 2.75
N GLN A 97 8.04 4.92 1.52
CA GLN A 97 9.38 5.37 1.13
C GLN A 97 9.68 6.83 1.54
N GLY A 98 8.66 7.59 1.95
CA GLY A 98 8.79 9.02 2.30
C GLY A 98 8.67 9.97 1.10
N ASP A 99 8.27 9.47 -0.06
CA ASP A 99 8.12 10.21 -1.33
C ASP A 99 6.66 10.58 -1.65
N GLY A 100 5.77 10.49 -0.66
CA GLY A 100 4.31 10.51 -0.81
C GLY A 100 3.61 11.46 0.14
#